data_AF-A0A1M7PC96-F1
#
_entry.id   AF-A0A1M7PC96-F1
#
_cell.length_a   1.000
_cell.length_b   1.000
_cell.length_c   1.000
_cell.angle_alpha   90.00
_cell.angle_beta   90.00
_cell.angle_gamma   90.00
#
_symmetry.space_group_name_H-M   'P 1'
#
loop_
_entity.id
_entity.type
_entity.pdbx_description
1 polymer ?
#
loop_
_entity_poly.entity_id
_entity_poly.type
_entity_poly.pdbx_seq_one_letter_code
_entity_poly.pdbx_strand_id
1 'polypeptide(L)' 'MSILYFLIGCSVLLALIFLGAFFWAQRSGQNDDLYTPSMRMLLDEAEETPPEK' A
#
# COMPACT_ATOMS: atom_id res chain seq x y z
N MET A 1 -37.05 12.39 10.13
CA MET A 1 -36.44 11.42 11.07
C MET A 1 -36.08 10.09 10.41
N SER A 2 -36.88 9.55 9.50
CA SER A 2 -36.53 8.32 8.73
C SER A 2 -35.22 8.43 7.93
N ILE A 3 -34.97 9.58 7.28
CA ILE A 3 -33.77 9.79 6.45
C ILE A 3 -32.47 9.69 7.26
N LEU A 4 -32.48 10.05 8.55
CA LEU A 4 -31.29 10.01 9.40
C LEU A 4 -30.83 8.56 9.61
N TYR A 5 -31.75 7.62 9.82
CA TYR A 5 -31.41 6.20 9.94
C TYR A 5 -30.82 5.64 8.64
N PHE A 6 -31.33 6.07 7.50
CA PHE A 6 -30.75 5.71 6.19
C PHE A 6 -29.33 6.26 6.02
N LEU A 7 -29.11 7.54 6.36
CA LEU A 7 -27.79 8.16 6.28
C LEU A 7 -26.78 7.48 7.21
N ILE A 8 -27.18 7.13 8.43
CA ILE A 8 -26.34 6.39 9.38
C ILE A 8 -25.92 5.05 8.77
N GLY A 9 -26.87 4.27 8.24
CA GLY A 9 -26.57 3.01 7.58
C GLY A 9 -25.59 3.18 6.40
N CYS A 10 -25.82 4.19 5.56
CA CYS A 10 -24.94 4.50 4.43
C CYS A 10 -23.52 4.89 4.88
N SER A 11 -23.39 5.68 5.94
CA SER A 11 -22.08 6.07 6.50
C SER A 11 -21.31 4.87 7.06
N VAL A 12 -21.98 3.97 7.77
CA VAL A 12 -21.36 2.75 8.30
C VAL A 12 -20.92 1.84 7.17
N LEU A 13 -21.75 1.69 6.13
CA LEU A 13 -21.41 0.90 4.96
C LEU A 13 -20.18 1.47 4.23
N LEU A 14 -20.13 2.79 4.03
CA LEU A 14 -18.94 3.44 3.47
C LEU A 14 -17.69 3.21 4.33
N ALA A 15 -17.80 3.37 5.65
CA ALA A 15 -16.69 3.14 6.57
C ALA A 15 -16.17 1.69 6.47
N LEU A 16 -17.06 0.71 6.36
CA LEU A 16 -16.68 -0.70 6.19
C LEU A 16 -16.00 -0.95 4.83
N ILE A 17 -16.45 -0.30 3.76
CA ILE A 17 -15.79 -0.37 2.44
C ILE A 17 -14.35 0.17 2.54
N PHE A 18 -14.18 1.36 3.13
CA PHE A 18 -12.86 1.95 3.31
C PHE A 18 -11.95 1.08 4.19
N LEU A 19 -12.49 0.50 5.26
CA LEU A 19 -11.75 -0.40 6.13
C LEU A 19 -11.34 -1.69 5.39
N GLY A 20 -12.22 -2.27 4.58
CA GLY A 20 -11.91 -3.44 3.76
C GLY A 20 -10.84 -3.13 2.71
N ALA A 21 -10.96 -1.99 2.02
CA ALA A 21 -9.95 -1.52 1.07
C ALA A 21 -8.60 -1.27 1.75
N PHE A 22 -8.59 -0.74 2.97
CA PHE A 22 -7.38 -0.54 3.76
C PHE A 22 -6.65 -1.85 4.03
N PHE A 23 -7.36 -2.89 4.51
CA PHE A 23 -6.73 -4.20 4.75
C PHE A 23 -6.25 -4.86 3.45
N TRP A 24 -7.01 -4.71 2.35
CA TRP A 24 -6.58 -5.19 1.04
C TRP A 24 -5.29 -4.52 0.57
N ALA A 25 -5.19 -3.19 0.69
CA ALA A 25 -3.99 -2.43 0.34
C ALA A 25 -2.77 -2.82 1.19
N GLN A 26 -2.95 -3.01 2.50
CA GLN A 26 -1.87 -3.48 3.39
C GLN A 26 -1.38 -4.88 3.01
N ARG A 27 -2.28 -5.79 2.62
CA ARG A 27 -1.90 -7.13 2.17
C ARG A 27 -1.30 -7.17 0.77
N SER A 28 -1.55 -6.15 -0.06
CA SER A 28 -1.02 -6.08 -1.42
C SER A 28 0.49 -5.79 -1.50
N GLY A 29 1.18 -5.57 -0.37
CA GLY A 29 2.61 -5.25 -0.37
C GLY A 29 2.95 -3.90 -1.00
N GLN A 30 1.95 -3.01 -1.17
CA GLN A 30 2.18 -1.68 -1.75
C GLN A 30 3.13 -0.82 -0.90
N ASN A 31 3.25 -1.12 0.40
CA ASN A 31 4.16 -0.44 1.31
C ASN A 31 5.56 -1.07 1.37
N ASP A 32 5.80 -2.16 0.63
CA ASP A 32 7.07 -2.88 0.68
C ASP A 32 8.16 -2.17 -0.15
N ASP A 33 7.77 -1.30 -1.09
CA ASP A 33 8.70 -0.50 -1.90
C ASP A 33 9.18 0.75 -1.14
N LEU A 34 9.96 0.51 -0.08
CA LEU A 34 10.57 1.56 0.76
C LEU A 34 11.78 2.23 0.11
N TYR A 35 12.29 1.66 -0.98
CA TYR A 35 13.47 2.13 -1.69
C TYR A 35 13.10 2.60 -3.09
N THR A 36 13.44 3.86 -3.40
CA THR A 36 13.20 4.43 -4.73
C THR A 36 13.90 3.58 -5.81
N PRO A 37 13.24 3.32 -6.95
CA PRO A 37 13.80 2.54 -8.06
C PRO A 37 15.22 2.95 -8.47
N SER A 38 15.53 4.24 -8.43
CA SER A 38 16.85 4.78 -8.77
C SER A 38 17.97 4.33 -7.83
N MET A 39 17.66 4.16 -6.53
CA MET A 39 18.67 3.72 -5.55
C MET A 39 18.98 2.23 -5.69
N ARG A 40 17.96 1.40 -5.97
CA ARG A 40 18.14 -0.03 -6.24
C ARG A 40 19.10 -0.26 -7.41
N MET A 41 18.87 0.43 -8.54
CA MET A 41 19.74 0.32 -9.72
C MET A 41 21.20 0.70 -9.44
N LEU A 42 21.46 1.75 -8.64
CA LEU A 42 22.82 2.20 -8.31
C LEU A 42 23.56 1.26 -7.36
N LEU A 43 22.84 0.59 -6.46
CA LEU A 43 23.41 -0.32 -5.47
C LEU A 43 23.64 -1.72 -6.06
N ASP A 44 22.73 -2.19 -6.91
CA ASP A 44 22.85 -3.49 -7.59
C ASP A 44 24.09 -3.52 -8.51
N GLU A 45 24.40 -2.42 -9.20
CA GLU A 45 25.59 -2.31 -10.07
C GLU A 45 26.91 -2.22 -9.26
N ALA A 46 26.86 -1.78 -8.00
CA ALA A 46 28.04 -1.72 -7.13
C ALA A 46 28.46 -3.10 -6.59
N GLU A 47 27.53 -4.06 -6.48
CA GLU A 47 27.83 -5.43 -6.01
C GLU A 47 28.41 -6.34 -7.11
N GLU A 48 28.25 -6.01 -8.40
CA GLU A 48 28.79 -6.80 -9.53
C GLU A 48 30.26 -6.51 -9.88
N THR A 49 31.11 -6.11 -8.92
CA THR A 49 32.55 -6.09 -9.17
C THR A 49 33.10 -7.53 -9.13
N PRO A 50 33.62 -8.09 -10.24
CA PRO A 50 34.20 -9.43 -10.23
C PRO A 50 35.42 -9.45 -9.28
N PRO A 51 35.67 -10.55 -8.55
CA PRO A 51 36.86 -10.64 -7.71
C PRO A 51 38.11 -10.45 -8.57
N GLU A 52 38.86 -9.40 -8.24
CA GLU A 52 40.15 -9.05 -8.84
C GLU A 52 41.06 -10.29 -8.77
N LYS A 53 41.44 -10.81 -9.94
CA LYS A 53 42.46 -11.86 -10.10
C LYS A 53 43.80 -11.23 -10.42
#